data_AF-A0A1Q9S128-F1
#
_entry.id   AF-A0A1Q9S128-F1
#
_cell.length_a   1.000
_cell.length_b   1.000
_cell.length_c   1.000
_cell.angle_alpha   90.00
_cell.angle_beta   90.00
_cell.angle_gamma   90.00
#
_symmetry.space_group_name_H-M   'P 1'
#
loop_
_entity.id
_entity.type
_entity.pdbx_description
1 polymer ?
#
loop_
_entity_poly.entity_id
_entity_poly.type
_entity_poly.pdbx_seq_one_letter_code
_entity_poly.pdbx_strand_id
1 'polypeptide(L)'
;MGDAVSAAAVVRLHRTGETGAGVVGGGFVVGPDVIATCAHVVADAIGADPYGPAPTGPVTLDFPHGSTTGELRQAVVHRWSPIAEDGTGDVALLRLTAAAPPDVHRPPLRRVEDLWDHEFRVLGFPSGRADGVWSRGRFRGGQSTRWFQLQARRRRRRSRAGSAAARCGTPAAPRWWA
;
A
#
# COMPACT_ATOMS: atom_id res chain seq x y z
N MET A 1 4.52 -21.05 6.38
CA MET A 1 4.03 -20.35 7.59
C MET A 1 4.17 -18.82 7.49
N GLY A 2 5.34 -18.26 7.15
CA GLY A 2 5.58 -16.80 7.19
C GLY A 2 4.79 -15.93 6.18
N ASP A 3 4.52 -16.43 4.97
CA ASP A 3 3.78 -15.67 3.94
C ASP A 3 2.30 -15.44 4.32
N ALA A 4 1.69 -16.37 5.07
CA ALA A 4 0.28 -16.28 5.47
C ALA A 4 0.05 -15.23 6.57
N VAL A 5 0.95 -15.15 7.55
CA VAL A 5 0.89 -14.15 8.65
C VAL A 5 1.03 -12.73 8.10
N SER A 6 1.83 -12.55 7.05
CA SER A 6 2.02 -11.24 6.41
C SER A 6 0.81 -10.83 5.55
N ALA A 7 0.08 -11.81 4.97
CA ALA A 7 -1.08 -11.55 4.13
C ALA A 7 -2.33 -11.12 4.94
N ALA A 8 -2.52 -11.68 6.14
CA ALA A 8 -3.63 -11.32 7.03
C ALA A 8 -3.57 -9.87 7.53
N ALA A 9 -2.39 -9.25 7.51
CA ALA A 9 -2.20 -7.86 7.87
C ALA A 9 -2.54 -6.88 6.74
N VAL A 10 -2.75 -7.35 5.52
CA VAL A 10 -3.00 -6.50 4.34
C VAL A 10 -4.41 -5.92 4.41
N VAL A 11 -4.55 -4.69 3.94
CA VAL A 11 -5.80 -3.94 3.86
C VAL A 11 -5.98 -3.42 2.44
N ARG A 12 -7.21 -3.39 1.92
CA ARG A 12 -7.55 -2.63 0.70
C ARG A 12 -8.37 -1.42 1.08
N LEU A 13 -8.04 -0.26 0.50
CA LEU A 13 -8.82 0.96 0.62
C LEU A 13 -9.73 1.08 -0.59
N HIS A 14 -11.00 1.45 -0.35
CA HIS A 14 -12.03 1.57 -1.38
C HIS A 14 -12.45 3.02 -1.53
N ARG A 15 -12.76 3.41 -2.77
CA ARG A 15 -13.37 4.69 -3.07
C ARG A 15 -14.75 4.81 -2.42
N THR A 16 -15.02 5.96 -1.80
CA THR A 16 -16.33 6.25 -1.20
C THR A 16 -17.44 6.16 -2.24
N GLY A 17 -18.55 5.50 -1.88
CA GLY A 17 -19.72 5.33 -2.74
C GLY A 17 -19.67 4.12 -3.69
N GLU A 18 -18.56 3.38 -3.77
CA GLU A 18 -18.45 2.16 -4.56
C GLU A 18 -18.36 0.92 -3.66
N THR A 19 -19.34 0.01 -3.73
CA THR A 19 -19.26 -1.32 -3.12
C THR A 19 -18.71 -2.32 -4.14
N GLY A 20 -17.44 -2.72 -3.98
CA GLY A 20 -16.85 -3.86 -4.70
C GLY A 20 -16.45 -3.60 -6.15
N ALA A 21 -15.52 -2.67 -6.38
CA ALA A 21 -14.63 -2.58 -7.56
C ALA A 21 -13.63 -1.41 -7.44
N GLY A 22 -13.93 -0.41 -6.59
CA GLY A 22 -13.17 0.83 -6.41
C GLY A 22 -11.95 0.74 -5.50
N VAL A 23 -11.16 -0.35 -5.54
CA VAL A 23 -9.91 -0.42 -4.75
C VAL A 23 -8.92 0.60 -5.29
N VAL A 24 -8.58 1.60 -4.47
CA VAL A 24 -7.66 2.69 -4.84
C VAL A 24 -6.24 2.43 -4.37
N GLY A 25 -6.05 1.52 -3.41
CA GLY A 25 -4.73 1.15 -2.93
C GLY A 25 -4.76 0.22 -1.73
N GLY A 26 -3.60 0.04 -1.12
CA GLY A 26 -3.39 -0.87 -0.01
C GLY A 26 -2.90 -0.20 1.25
N GLY A 27 -3.03 -0.92 2.35
CA GLY A 27 -2.42 -0.59 3.63
C GLY A 27 -2.06 -1.87 4.39
N PHE A 28 -1.55 -1.72 5.59
CA PHE A 28 -1.28 -2.85 6.47
C PHE A 28 -1.45 -2.50 7.94
N VAL A 29 -1.79 -3.50 8.75
CA VAL A 29 -2.02 -3.34 10.18
C VAL A 29 -0.70 -3.15 10.93
N VAL A 30 -0.64 -2.08 11.72
CA VAL A 30 0.50 -1.68 12.56
C VAL A 30 0.16 -1.59 14.05
N GLY A 31 -1.02 -2.03 14.47
CA GLY A 31 -1.46 -2.04 15.86
C GLY A 31 -2.81 -2.76 15.99
N PRO A 32 -3.41 -2.79 17.19
CA PRO A 32 -4.71 -3.45 17.39
C PRO A 32 -5.83 -2.89 16.51
N ASP A 33 -5.82 -1.58 16.28
CA ASP A 33 -6.83 -0.84 15.53
C ASP A 33 -6.21 0.19 14.56
N VAL A 34 -4.89 0.10 14.33
CA VAL A 34 -4.12 1.08 13.55
C VAL A 34 -3.63 0.47 12.25
N ILE A 35 -3.86 1.18 11.16
CA ILE A 35 -3.47 0.82 9.79
C ILE A 35 -2.52 1.89 9.26
N ALA A 36 -1.41 1.48 8.65
CA ALA A 36 -0.52 2.36 7.90
C ALA A 36 -0.81 2.27 6.41
N THR A 37 -0.81 3.41 5.74
CA THR A 37 -0.98 3.56 4.28
C THR A 37 -0.35 4.88 3.81
N CYS A 38 -0.46 5.16 2.52
CA CYS A 38 -0.01 6.41 1.93
C CYS A 38 -1.09 7.50 2.03
N ALA A 39 -0.68 8.75 2.15
CA ALA A 39 -1.59 9.89 2.18
C ALA A 39 -2.39 10.01 0.88
N HIS A 40 -1.74 9.79 -0.27
CA HIS A 40 -2.43 9.83 -1.56
C HIS A 40 -3.50 8.75 -1.72
N VAL A 41 -3.32 7.55 -1.15
CA VAL A 41 -4.33 6.48 -1.22
C VAL A 41 -5.58 6.89 -0.45
N VAL A 42 -5.41 7.51 0.72
CA VAL A 42 -6.53 8.04 1.50
C VAL A 42 -7.22 9.17 0.74
N ALA A 43 -6.45 10.10 0.17
CA ALA A 43 -6.97 11.20 -0.61
C ALA A 43 -7.80 10.70 -1.81
N ASP A 44 -7.28 9.71 -2.56
CA ASP A 44 -7.98 9.07 -3.68
C ASP A 44 -9.25 8.32 -3.23
N ALA A 45 -9.24 7.74 -2.02
CA ALA A 45 -10.38 7.01 -1.48
C ALA A 45 -11.57 7.91 -1.19
N ILE A 46 -11.34 9.11 -0.65
CA ILE A 46 -12.41 9.99 -0.13
C ILE A 46 -12.53 11.31 -0.90
N GLY A 47 -11.76 11.50 -1.98
CA GLY A 47 -11.80 12.71 -2.81
C GLY A 47 -11.17 13.94 -2.15
N ALA A 48 -10.08 13.76 -1.42
CA ALA A 48 -9.34 14.85 -0.77
C ALA A 48 -8.07 15.24 -1.55
N ASP A 49 -7.37 16.28 -1.06
CA ASP A 49 -6.06 16.70 -1.57
C ASP A 49 -4.93 16.07 -0.74
N PRO A 50 -4.01 15.28 -1.34
CA PRO A 50 -2.90 14.67 -0.62
C PRO A 50 -1.79 15.65 -0.19
N TYR A 51 -1.77 16.85 -0.74
CA TYR A 51 -0.84 17.92 -0.37
C TYR A 51 -1.41 18.81 0.75
N GLY A 52 -2.71 18.69 1.02
CA GLY A 52 -3.45 19.53 1.95
C GLY A 52 -3.50 19.03 3.40
N PRO A 53 -4.33 19.69 4.25
CA PRO A 53 -4.55 19.26 5.62
C PRO A 53 -5.21 17.88 5.70
N ALA A 54 -5.16 17.26 6.88
CA ALA A 54 -5.75 15.95 7.11
C ALA A 54 -7.26 15.96 6.79
N PRO A 55 -7.75 15.01 5.97
CA PRO A 55 -9.16 14.93 5.70
C PRO A 55 -9.93 14.36 6.89
N THR A 56 -11.20 14.76 7.02
CA THR A 56 -12.06 14.39 8.16
C THR A 56 -13.07 13.27 7.85
N GLY A 57 -13.25 12.94 6.56
CA GLY A 57 -14.20 11.93 6.11
C GLY A 57 -13.78 10.50 6.50
N PRO A 58 -14.76 9.59 6.65
CA PRO A 58 -14.46 8.19 6.91
C PRO A 58 -13.86 7.52 5.67
N VAL A 59 -12.91 6.62 5.90
CA VAL A 59 -12.23 5.82 4.88
C VAL A 59 -12.79 4.41 4.91
N THR A 60 -13.30 3.94 3.77
CA THR A 60 -13.80 2.57 3.61
C THR A 60 -12.65 1.62 3.28
N LEU A 61 -12.59 0.50 3.98
CA LEU A 61 -11.56 -0.52 3.78
C LEU A 61 -12.09 -1.94 4.01
N ASP A 62 -11.35 -2.95 3.55
CA ASP A 62 -11.57 -4.34 3.94
C ASP A 62 -10.25 -5.13 4.10
N PHE A 63 -10.37 -6.33 4.65
CA PHE A 63 -9.27 -7.27 4.84
C PHE A 63 -9.40 -8.39 3.80
N PRO A 64 -8.56 -8.43 2.76
CA PRO A 64 -8.67 -9.41 1.66
C PRO A 64 -8.26 -10.83 2.06
N HIS A 65 -7.64 -11.02 3.22
CA HIS A 65 -7.25 -12.33 3.73
C HIS A 65 -7.76 -12.44 5.16
N GLY A 66 -8.74 -13.30 5.37
CA GLY A 66 -9.25 -13.60 6.70
C GLY A 66 -10.70 -14.07 6.69
N SER A 67 -11.22 -14.30 7.89
CA SER A 67 -12.57 -14.79 8.17
C SER A 67 -13.67 -13.83 7.71
N THR A 68 -13.35 -12.53 7.60
CA THR A 68 -14.28 -11.45 7.23
C THR A 68 -13.99 -10.89 5.84
N THR A 69 -13.49 -11.71 4.91
CA THR A 69 -13.12 -11.26 3.57
C THR A 69 -14.31 -10.62 2.85
N GLY A 70 -14.15 -9.39 2.35
CA GLY A 70 -15.20 -8.63 1.68
C GLY A 70 -16.12 -7.83 2.60
N GLU A 71 -16.01 -7.96 3.93
CA GLU A 71 -16.72 -7.09 4.86
C GLU A 71 -16.09 -5.70 4.90
N LEU A 72 -16.87 -4.69 4.49
CA LEU A 72 -16.43 -3.30 4.57
C LEU A 72 -16.40 -2.83 6.01
N ARG A 73 -15.33 -2.11 6.34
CA ARG A 73 -15.07 -1.46 7.63
C ARG A 73 -14.82 0.02 7.39
N GLN A 74 -14.93 0.80 8.45
CA GLN A 74 -14.67 2.23 8.43
C GLN A 74 -13.46 2.55 9.31
N ALA A 75 -12.68 3.53 8.88
CA ALA A 75 -11.58 4.09 9.64
C ALA A 75 -11.55 5.61 9.48
N VAL A 76 -10.87 6.29 10.40
CA VAL A 76 -10.65 7.73 10.34
C VAL A 76 -9.16 8.03 10.38
N VAL A 77 -8.76 9.16 9.81
CA VAL A 77 -7.36 9.60 9.85
C VAL A 77 -6.96 9.89 11.30
N HIS A 78 -5.99 9.13 11.80
CA HIS A 78 -5.42 9.29 13.14
C HIS A 78 -4.14 10.14 13.12
N ARG A 79 -3.31 9.95 12.09
CA ARG A 79 -2.13 10.78 11.81
C ARG A 79 -2.03 11.00 10.31
N TRP A 80 -1.57 12.19 9.93
CA TRP A 80 -1.45 12.61 8.55
C TRP A 80 -0.10 13.29 8.35
N SER A 81 0.65 12.82 7.36
CA SER A 81 1.80 13.49 6.79
C SER A 81 1.51 13.70 5.30
N PRO A 82 1.19 14.93 4.87
CA PRO A 82 0.91 15.20 3.46
C PRO A 82 2.15 14.97 2.60
N ILE A 83 1.96 14.99 1.28
CA ILE A 83 3.06 15.05 0.34
C ILE A 83 3.65 16.47 0.40
N ALA A 84 4.91 16.59 0.81
CA ALA A 84 5.64 17.85 0.80
C ALA A 84 6.16 18.20 -0.60
N GLU A 85 6.51 19.46 -0.83
CA GLU A 85 7.04 19.93 -2.13
C GLU A 85 8.32 19.20 -2.56
N ASP A 86 9.16 18.79 -1.60
CA ASP A 86 10.37 18.00 -1.84
C ASP A 86 10.09 16.50 -2.10
N GLY A 87 8.81 16.11 -2.11
CA GLY A 87 8.34 14.74 -2.28
C GLY A 87 8.57 13.85 -1.05
N THR A 88 8.87 14.41 0.12
CA THR A 88 8.82 13.67 1.39
C THR A 88 7.38 13.58 1.91
N GLY A 89 7.18 12.83 2.99
CA GLY A 89 5.84 12.60 3.56
C GLY A 89 5.12 11.43 2.90
N ASP A 90 3.88 11.64 2.45
CA ASP A 90 3.00 10.60 1.90
C ASP A 90 2.69 9.44 2.87
N VAL A 91 2.40 9.77 4.13
CA VAL A 91 2.11 8.77 5.18
C VAL A 91 0.80 9.11 5.89
N ALA A 92 -0.07 8.12 6.02
CA ALA A 92 -1.26 8.22 6.83
C ALA A 92 -1.37 7.03 7.79
N LEU A 93 -1.73 7.30 9.05
CA LEU A 93 -2.21 6.29 9.97
C LEU A 93 -3.71 6.42 10.12
N LEU A 94 -4.42 5.34 9.86
CA LEU A 94 -5.86 5.24 10.05
C LEU A 94 -6.16 4.50 11.36
N ARG A 95 -7.21 4.91 12.05
CA ARG A 95 -7.77 4.19 13.19
C ARG A 95 -9.13 3.62 12.81
N LEU A 96 -9.29 2.31 12.97
CA LEU A 96 -10.58 1.66 12.76
C LEU A 96 -11.63 2.20 13.73
N THR A 97 -12.86 2.38 13.26
CA THR A 97 -13.98 2.80 14.11
C THR A 97 -14.58 1.66 14.93
N ALA A 98 -14.21 0.41 14.58
CA ALA A 98 -14.58 -0.81 15.28
C ALA A 98 -13.35 -1.72 15.42
N ALA A 99 -13.42 -2.72 16.31
CA ALA A 99 -12.32 -3.67 16.49
C ALA A 99 -11.94 -4.36 15.16
N ALA A 100 -10.64 -4.61 14.96
CA ALA A 100 -10.17 -5.43 13.85
C ALA A 100 -10.72 -6.88 13.96
N PRO A 101 -10.86 -7.61 12.85
CA PRO A 101 -11.21 -9.03 12.89
C PRO A 101 -10.23 -9.84 13.77
N PRO A 102 -10.69 -10.91 14.45
CA PRO A 102 -9.86 -11.66 15.40
C PRO A 102 -8.60 -12.30 14.80
N ASP A 103 -8.62 -12.60 13.50
CA ASP A 103 -7.53 -13.23 12.75
C ASP A 103 -6.59 -12.21 12.05
N VAL A 104 -6.89 -10.92 12.18
CA VAL A 104 -6.04 -9.84 11.68
C VAL A 104 -5.04 -9.43 12.75
N HIS A 105 -3.76 -9.61 12.44
CA HIS A 105 -2.68 -9.33 13.36
C HIS A 105 -1.57 -8.53 12.71
N ARG A 106 -0.95 -7.65 13.51
CA ARG A 106 0.28 -6.96 13.12
C ARG A 106 1.39 -7.98 12.86
N PRO A 107 2.07 -7.93 11.70
CA PRO A 107 3.22 -8.78 11.46
C PRO A 107 4.40 -8.33 12.34
N PRO A 108 5.34 -9.23 12.69
CA PRO A 108 6.49 -8.85 13.49
C PRO A 108 7.30 -7.76 12.77
N LEU A 109 7.42 -6.59 13.41
CA LEU A 109 8.29 -5.52 12.93
C LEU A 109 9.73 -5.80 13.35
N ARG A 110 10.64 -5.65 12.40
CA ARG A 110 12.08 -5.83 12.61
C ARG A 110 12.77 -4.57 12.12
N ARG A 111 13.59 -3.97 12.97
CA ARG A 111 14.53 -2.94 12.54
C ARG A 111 15.68 -3.62 11.82
N VAL A 112 15.99 -3.15 10.61
CA VAL A 112 17.10 -3.65 9.80
C VAL A 112 17.98 -2.44 9.48
N GLU A 113 19.24 -2.48 9.91
CA GLU A 113 20.14 -1.32 9.76
C GLU A 113 20.73 -1.22 8.34
N ASP A 114 20.91 -2.35 7.65
CA ASP A 114 21.35 -2.40 6.26
C ASP A 114 20.33 -3.16 5.41
N LEU A 115 19.66 -2.43 4.53
CA LEU A 115 18.70 -2.98 3.59
C LEU A 115 19.32 -3.30 2.24
N TRP A 116 20.58 -2.93 1.96
CA TRP A 116 21.14 -3.07 0.64
C TRP A 116 21.08 -4.53 0.15
N ASP A 117 20.54 -4.73 -1.06
CA ASP A 117 20.43 -6.02 -1.74
C ASP A 117 19.51 -7.05 -1.05
N HIS A 118 18.83 -6.69 0.04
CA HIS A 118 17.81 -7.53 0.67
C HIS A 118 16.66 -7.81 -0.30
N GLU A 119 16.16 -9.04 -0.34
CA GLU A 119 14.99 -9.37 -1.15
C GLU A 119 13.71 -8.88 -0.49
N PHE A 120 12.81 -8.30 -1.29
CA PHE A 120 11.46 -7.96 -0.84
C PHE A 120 10.40 -8.73 -1.62
N ARG A 121 9.24 -8.87 -0.98
CA ARG A 121 7.97 -9.25 -1.61
C ARG A 121 6.91 -8.28 -1.13
N VAL A 122 6.14 -7.73 -2.06
CA VAL A 122 5.04 -6.81 -1.74
C VAL A 122 3.80 -7.24 -2.48
N LEU A 123 2.66 -7.21 -1.78
CA LEU A 123 1.35 -7.34 -2.38
C LEU A 123 0.78 -5.95 -2.56
N GLY A 124 0.50 -5.55 -3.81
CA GLY A 124 -0.11 -4.27 -4.13
C GLY A 124 -1.38 -4.44 -4.96
N PHE A 125 -2.19 -3.38 -5.04
CA PHE A 125 -3.48 -3.38 -5.72
C PHE A 125 -3.47 -2.37 -6.88
N PRO A 126 -2.80 -2.67 -8.01
CA PRO A 126 -2.82 -1.77 -9.15
C PRO A 126 -4.22 -1.69 -9.77
N SER A 127 -4.48 -0.61 -10.51
CA SER A 127 -5.77 -0.39 -11.17
C SER A 127 -6.22 -1.62 -11.98
N GLY A 128 -7.48 -2.02 -11.79
CA GLY A 128 -8.08 -3.20 -12.41
C GLY A 128 -7.62 -4.55 -11.84
N ARG A 129 -6.90 -4.58 -10.72
CA ARG A 129 -6.41 -5.82 -10.06
C ARG A 129 -6.73 -5.82 -8.56
N ALA A 130 -8.01 -5.84 -8.23
CA ALA A 130 -8.49 -5.83 -6.84
C ALA A 130 -8.09 -7.07 -6.01
N ASP A 131 -7.77 -8.19 -6.68
CA ASP A 131 -7.23 -9.42 -6.05
C ASP A 131 -5.76 -9.29 -5.62
N GLY A 132 -5.12 -8.18 -5.99
CA GLY A 132 -3.73 -7.91 -5.68
C GLY A 132 -2.74 -8.60 -6.62
N VAL A 133 -1.54 -8.05 -6.68
CA VAL A 133 -0.42 -8.57 -7.49
C VAL A 133 0.83 -8.63 -6.65
N TRP A 134 1.37 -9.84 -6.49
CA TRP A 134 2.67 -10.03 -5.84
C TRP A 134 3.80 -9.55 -6.74
N SER A 135 4.61 -8.65 -6.20
CA SER A 135 5.87 -8.18 -6.80
C SER A 135 7.05 -8.61 -5.93
N ARG A 136 8.19 -8.89 -6.56
CA ARG A 136 9.43 -9.26 -5.88
C ARG A 136 10.60 -8.46 -6.44
N GLY A 137 11.58 -8.18 -5.61
CA GLY A 137 12.72 -7.37 -6.01
C GLY A 137 13.81 -7.31 -4.96
N ARG A 138 14.66 -6.29 -5.07
CA ARG A 138 15.71 -6.01 -4.10
C ARG A 138 15.68 -4.55 -3.65
N PHE A 139 15.97 -4.34 -2.38
CA PHE A 139 16.27 -3.03 -1.84
C PHE A 139 17.61 -2.52 -2.40
N ARG A 140 17.69 -1.22 -2.64
CA ARG A 140 18.88 -0.49 -3.07
C ARG A 140 19.16 0.64 -2.08
N GLY A 141 19.94 1.63 -2.48
CA GLY A 141 20.36 2.71 -1.60
C GLY A 141 19.22 3.64 -1.21
N GLY A 142 19.43 4.35 -0.11
CA GLY A 142 18.64 5.54 0.23
C GLY A 142 18.87 6.65 -0.80
N GLN A 143 17.86 7.48 -0.98
CA GLN A 143 17.88 8.65 -1.87
C GLN A 143 17.91 9.94 -1.04
N SER A 144 18.23 11.07 -1.67
CA SER A 144 18.24 12.39 -1.02
C SER A 144 16.88 12.77 -0.40
N THR A 145 15.80 12.15 -0.86
CA THR A 145 14.43 12.28 -0.36
C THR A 145 14.11 11.39 0.84
N ARG A 146 15.12 10.75 1.46
CA ARG A 146 14.98 9.78 2.57
C ARG A 146 14.16 8.52 2.23
N TRP A 147 13.85 8.30 0.95
CA TRP A 147 13.25 7.08 0.45
C TRP A 147 14.30 6.03 0.12
N PHE A 148 13.95 4.76 0.25
CA PHE A 148 14.75 3.66 -0.29
C PHE A 148 14.32 3.33 -1.71
N GLN A 149 15.29 3.10 -2.59
CA GLN A 149 14.98 2.61 -3.93
C GLN A 149 14.68 1.11 -3.89
N LEU A 150 13.59 0.71 -4.56
CA LEU A 150 13.24 -0.69 -4.81
C LEU A 150 13.46 -1.05 -6.27
N GLN A 151 14.21 -2.11 -6.52
CA GLN A 151 14.39 -2.67 -7.86
C GLN A 151 13.55 -3.94 -8.03
N ALA A 152 12.47 -3.83 -8.80
CA ALA A 152 11.66 -5.00 -9.16
C ALA A 152 12.44 -5.97 -10.07
N ARG A 153 12.30 -7.28 -9.82
CA ARG A 153 12.81 -8.30 -10.75
C ARG A 153 11.93 -8.29 -12.00
N ARG A 154 12.51 -7.96 -13.17
CA ARG A 154 11.81 -8.13 -14.45
C ARG A 154 11.50 -9.61 -14.63
N ARG A 155 10.22 -9.96 -14.77
CA ARG A 155 9.83 -11.24 -15.36
C ARG A 155 10.36 -11.27 -16.79
N ARG A 156 11.27 -12.19 -17.13
CA ARG A 156 11.60 -12.47 -18.53
C ARG A 156 10.31 -12.90 -19.23
N ARG A 157 9.75 -12.06 -20.09
CA ARG A 157 8.76 -12.52 -21.07
C ARG A 157 9.52 -13.43 -22.05
N ARG A 158 9.03 -14.65 -22.27
CA ARG A 158 9.49 -15.45 -23.43
C ARG A 158 9.13 -14.63 -24.67
N SER A 159 10.16 -14.18 -25.39
CA SER A 159 10.01 -13.48 -26.66
C SER A 159 9.33 -14.43 -27.65
N ARG A 160 8.10 -14.11 -28.06
CA ARG A 160 7.69 -14.36 -29.44
C ARG A 160 7.85 -13.03 -30.16
N ALA A 161 8.61 -13.06 -31.25
CA ALA A 161 8.97 -11.91 -32.07
C ALA A 161 7.72 -11.19 -32.59
N GLY A 162 7.78 -9.86 -32.64
CA GLY A 162 6.69 -9.01 -33.12
C GLY A 162 6.77 -7.62 -32.50
N SER A 163 7.15 -6.64 -33.32
CA SER A 163 7.45 -5.25 -33.04
C SER A 163 6.40 -4.48 -32.22
N ALA A 164 6.87 -3.67 -31.26
CA ALA A 164 6.43 -2.27 -31.04
C ALA A 164 7.24 -1.67 -29.87
N ALA A 165 7.91 -0.56 -30.15
CA ALA A 165 8.55 0.26 -29.14
C ALA A 165 7.48 0.89 -28.22
N ALA A 166 7.18 0.25 -27.09
CA ALA A 166 6.42 0.88 -26.03
C ALA A 166 7.40 1.68 -25.16
N ARG A 167 7.54 2.97 -25.47
CA ARG A 167 7.90 3.98 -24.48
C ARG A 167 6.82 3.96 -23.40
N CYS A 168 7.06 3.19 -22.35
CA CYS A 168 6.30 3.35 -21.11
C CYS A 168 6.97 4.52 -20.40
N GLY A 169 6.47 5.74 -20.64
CA GLY A 169 6.77 6.86 -19.77
C GLY A 169 6.41 6.44 -18.36
N THR A 170 7.41 6.32 -17.50
CA THR A 170 7.20 6.14 -16.07
C THR A 170 6.69 7.47 -15.53
N PRO A 171 5.41 7.61 -15.12
CA PRO A 171 5.18 8.40 -13.92
C PRO A 171 5.95 7.70 -12.80
N ALA A 172 6.54 8.49 -11.91
CA ALA A 172 7.37 8.13 -10.77
C ALA A 172 7.33 6.65 -10.37
N ALA A 173 8.51 6.03 -10.26
CA ALA A 173 8.65 4.71 -9.64
C ALA A 173 7.79 4.65 -8.37
N PRO A 174 6.95 3.62 -8.19
CA PRO A 174 6.04 3.57 -7.07
C PRO A 174 6.86 3.59 -5.77
N ARG A 175 6.59 4.60 -4.95
CA ARG A 175 7.28 4.85 -3.68
C ARG A 175 6.64 3.93 -2.65
N TRP A 176 7.31 2.83 -2.33
CA TRP A 176 6.86 1.91 -1.28
C TRP A 176 7.75 2.09 -0.05
N TRP A 177 7.15 1.96 1.12
CA TRP A 177 7.83 1.90 2.40
C TRP A 177 8.76 0.67 2.46
N ALA A 178 9.89 0.84 3.16
CA ALA A 178 10.78 -0.21 3.64
C ALA A 178 10.62 -0.31 5.16
#